data_AF-X1B352-F1
#
_entry.id   AF-X1B352-F1
#
_cell.length_a   1.000
_cell.length_b   1.000
_cell.length_c   1.000
_cell.angle_alpha   90.00
_cell.angle_beta   90.00
_cell.angle_gamma   90.00
#
_symmetry.space_group_name_H-M   'P 1'
#
loop_
_entity.id
_entity.type
_entity.pdbx_description
1 polymer ?
#
loop_
_entity_poly.entity_id
_entity_poly.type
_entity_poly.pdbx_seq_one_letter_code
_entity_poly.pdbx_strand_id
1 'polypeptide(L)'
;MKKRLDLKLLSVLCVIVLVFLALSTFAFSAKKEKVEEWISAEEGGSITLEDVTITFGPNVLTKDTKIFIIYFGEDVYQFGPEIKVNGSFTLYFASKPTEVWTFIQGEWVELSCVDGYVETDHFSRYRACR
;
A
#
# COMPACT_ATOMS: atom_id res chain seq x y z
N MET A 1 19.38 54.48 0.91
CA MET A 1 19.10 53.97 -0.45
C MET A 1 18.06 52.85 -0.37
N LYS A 2 16.80 53.10 -0.79
CA LYS A 2 15.77 52.06 -0.88
C LYS A 2 16.13 51.12 -2.02
N LYS A 3 16.49 49.87 -1.73
CA LYS A 3 16.67 48.83 -2.76
C LYS A 3 15.34 48.69 -3.50
N ARG A 4 15.27 49.14 -4.75
CA ARG A 4 14.12 48.87 -5.63
C ARG A 4 14.14 47.37 -5.89
N LEU A 5 13.23 46.64 -5.26
CA LEU A 5 12.97 45.24 -5.59
C LEU A 5 12.66 45.17 -7.09
N ASP A 6 13.40 44.34 -7.81
CA ASP A 6 13.11 44.06 -9.22
C ASP A 6 11.82 43.24 -9.29
N LEU A 7 10.72 43.90 -9.66
CA LEU A 7 9.41 43.28 -9.77
C LEU A 7 9.42 42.09 -10.75
N LYS A 8 10.30 42.08 -11.76
CA LYS A 8 10.41 40.95 -12.70
C LYS A 8 11.00 39.72 -12.02
N LEU A 9 12.05 39.91 -11.22
CA LEU A 9 12.68 38.83 -10.46
C LEU A 9 11.70 38.25 -9.42
N LEU A 10 10.95 39.12 -8.72
CA LEU A 10 9.93 38.69 -7.76
C LEU A 10 8.80 37.90 -8.43
N SER A 11 8.34 38.35 -9.60
CA SER A 11 7.31 37.66 -10.37
C SER A 11 7.76 36.26 -10.81
N VAL A 12 8.99 36.11 -11.30
CA VAL A 12 9.54 34.80 -11.69
C VAL A 12 9.66 33.85 -10.48
N LEU A 13 10.15 34.36 -9.34
CA LEU A 13 10.21 33.59 -8.09
C LEU A 13 8.82 33.13 -7.63
N CYS A 14 7.81 34.00 -7.70
CA CYS A 14 6.44 33.63 -7.36
C CYS A 14 5.89 32.52 -8.27
N VAL A 15 6.13 32.59 -9.59
CA VAL A 15 5.67 31.53 -10.51
C VAL A 15 6.36 30.20 -10.18
N ILE A 16 7.66 30.21 -9.91
CA ILE A 16 8.40 29.00 -9.51
C ILE A 16 7.82 28.39 -8.24
N VAL A 17 7.58 29.20 -7.21
CA VAL A 17 6.97 28.73 -5.94
C VAL A 17 5.58 28.15 -6.18
N LEU A 18 4.74 28.77 -7.02
CA LEU A 18 3.41 28.25 -7.35
C LEU A 18 3.48 26.93 -8.11
N VAL A 19 4.44 26.76 -9.02
CA VAL A 19 4.66 25.49 -9.74
C VAL A 19 5.09 24.39 -8.77
N PHE A 20 6.03 24.68 -7.86
CA PHE A 20 6.44 23.71 -6.83
C PHE A 20 5.29 23.37 -5.87
N LEU A 21 4.48 24.36 -5.50
CA LEU A 21 3.30 24.13 -4.67
C LEU A 21 2.29 23.21 -5.39
N ALA A 22 2.01 23.48 -6.67
CA ALA A 22 1.12 22.64 -7.47
C ALA A 22 1.65 21.21 -7.63
N LEU A 23 2.94 21.03 -7.93
CA LEU A 23 3.58 19.71 -7.99
C LEU A 23 3.53 18.98 -6.64
N SER A 24 3.66 19.71 -5.52
CA SER A 24 3.53 19.12 -4.18
C SER A 24 2.11 18.65 -3.86
N THR A 25 1.06 19.31 -4.38
CA THR A 25 -0.32 18.87 -4.17
C THR A 25 -0.66 17.61 -4.98
N PHE A 26 -0.03 17.42 -6.16
CA PHE A 26 -0.17 16.16 -6.90
C PHE A 26 0.50 14.97 -6.18
N ALA A 27 1.65 15.19 -5.53
CA ALA A 27 2.32 14.13 -4.76
C ALA A 27 1.53 13.68 -3.51
N PHE A 28 0.55 14.47 -3.04
CA PHE A 28 -0.23 14.20 -1.84
C PHE A 28 -1.67 13.71 -2.11
N SER A 29 -2.09 13.60 -3.37
CA SER A 29 -3.46 13.19 -3.72
C SER A 29 -3.63 11.68 -3.92
N ALA A 30 -2.73 10.86 -3.37
CA ALA A 30 -2.96 9.44 -3.18
C ALA A 30 -3.84 9.27 -1.94
N LYS A 31 -5.12 8.90 -2.12
CA LYS A 31 -6.05 8.56 -1.02
C LYS A 31 -5.38 7.47 -0.17
N LYS A 32 -4.85 7.86 0.99
CA LYS A 32 -4.16 6.94 1.91
C LYS A 32 -5.14 6.46 2.97
N GLU A 33 -5.70 5.28 2.75
CA GLU A 33 -6.52 4.62 3.76
C GLU A 33 -5.71 3.58 4.52
N LYS A 34 -6.05 3.36 5.80
CA LYS A 34 -5.37 2.38 6.65
C LYS A 34 -6.38 1.69 7.57
N VAL A 35 -6.27 0.38 7.69
CA VAL A 35 -6.97 -0.43 8.70
C VAL A 35 -5.94 -1.23 9.50
N GLU A 36 -6.26 -1.49 10.76
CA GLU A 36 -5.46 -2.35 11.64
C GLU A 36 -6.40 -3.29 12.40
N GLU A 37 -6.00 -4.55 12.58
CA GLU A 37 -6.78 -5.54 13.33
C GLU A 37 -5.84 -6.47 14.10
N TRP A 38 -6.25 -6.91 15.30
CA TRP A 38 -5.54 -7.95 16.05
C TRP A 38 -5.98 -9.32 15.55
N ILE A 39 -5.03 -10.09 15.03
CA ILE A 39 -5.27 -11.44 14.52
C ILE A 39 -4.67 -12.44 15.50
N SER A 40 -5.48 -13.42 15.92
CA SER A 40 -5.06 -14.51 16.81
C SER A 40 -4.07 -15.43 16.10
N ALA A 41 -3.01 -15.85 16.77
CA ALA A 41 -2.16 -16.92 16.25
C ALA A 41 -2.82 -18.29 16.35
N GLU A 42 -3.61 -18.55 17.40
CA GLU A 42 -4.22 -19.86 17.61
C GLU A 42 -5.42 -20.08 16.66
N GLU A 43 -6.28 -19.07 16.52
CA GLU A 43 -7.53 -19.18 15.74
C GLU A 43 -7.38 -18.65 14.30
N GLY A 44 -6.39 -17.77 14.06
CA GLY A 44 -6.29 -17.01 12.82
C GLY A 44 -7.22 -15.80 12.81
N GLY A 45 -7.65 -15.40 11.61
CA GLY A 45 -8.57 -14.27 11.43
C GLY A 45 -8.38 -13.58 10.08
N SER A 46 -9.09 -12.48 9.88
CA SER A 46 -9.03 -11.73 8.62
C SER A 46 -9.09 -10.23 8.83
N ILE A 47 -8.55 -9.48 7.88
CA ILE A 47 -8.60 -8.03 7.83
C ILE A 47 -8.90 -7.58 6.40
N THR A 48 -9.81 -6.63 6.25
CA THR A 48 -10.28 -6.14 4.94
C THR A 48 -10.09 -4.64 4.83
N LEU A 49 -9.56 -4.19 3.69
CA LEU A 49 -9.53 -2.79 3.29
C LEU A 49 -9.90 -2.66 1.82
N GLU A 50 -10.93 -1.87 1.54
CA GLU A 50 -11.44 -1.66 0.18
C GLU A 50 -11.75 -3.02 -0.48
N ASP A 51 -11.05 -3.36 -1.55
CA ASP A 51 -11.26 -4.57 -2.35
C ASP A 51 -10.49 -5.80 -1.82
N VAL A 52 -9.57 -5.61 -0.86
CA VAL A 52 -8.61 -6.65 -0.45
C VAL A 52 -8.92 -7.16 0.94
N THR A 53 -8.99 -8.48 1.06
CA THR A 53 -9.04 -9.20 2.34
C THR A 53 -7.80 -10.07 2.50
N ILE A 54 -7.14 -9.97 3.65
CA ILE A 54 -6.08 -10.90 4.06
C ILE A 54 -6.68 -11.86 5.08
N THR A 55 -6.49 -13.16 4.88
CA THR A 55 -6.98 -14.21 5.78
C THR A 55 -5.84 -15.11 6.23
N PHE A 56 -5.74 -15.29 7.53
CA PHE A 56 -4.79 -16.18 8.20
C PHE A 56 -5.54 -17.38 8.77
N GLY A 57 -5.04 -18.58 8.49
CA GLY A 57 -5.51 -19.78 9.16
C GLY A 57 -4.94 -19.93 10.59
N PRO A 58 -5.45 -20.89 11.36
CA PRO A 58 -4.89 -21.28 12.65
C PRO A 58 -3.38 -21.58 12.55
N ASN A 59 -2.61 -21.07 13.50
CA ASN A 59 -1.16 -21.27 13.66
C ASN A 59 -0.27 -20.76 12.50
N VAL A 60 -0.82 -20.01 11.54
CA VAL A 60 -0.03 -19.35 10.48
C VAL A 60 0.83 -18.23 11.08
N LEU A 61 0.23 -17.41 11.96
CA LEU A 61 0.97 -16.43 12.73
C LEU A 61 1.69 -17.13 13.90
N THR A 62 2.88 -16.65 14.23
CA THR A 62 3.71 -17.20 15.32
C THR A 62 3.26 -16.72 16.70
N LYS A 63 2.48 -15.64 16.76
CA LYS A 63 1.88 -15.03 17.94
C LYS A 63 0.78 -14.06 17.51
N ASP A 64 -0.10 -13.70 18.44
CA ASP A 64 -1.08 -12.66 18.22
C ASP A 64 -0.41 -11.39 17.72
N THR A 65 -0.86 -10.92 16.56
CA THR A 65 -0.20 -9.83 15.86
C THR A 65 -1.23 -8.81 15.37
N LYS A 66 -0.91 -7.53 15.59
CA LYS A 66 -1.67 -6.44 14.99
C LYS A 66 -1.25 -6.27 13.53
N ILE A 67 -2.08 -6.77 12.61
CA ILE A 67 -1.86 -6.66 11.17
C ILE A 67 -2.46 -5.34 10.68
N PHE A 68 -1.85 -4.73 9.68
CA PHE A 68 -2.36 -3.53 9.02
C PHE A 68 -2.31 -3.65 7.50
N ILE A 69 -3.27 -3.00 6.86
CA ILE A 69 -3.28 -2.75 5.42
C ILE A 69 -3.28 -1.24 5.21
N ILE A 70 -2.44 -0.76 4.29
CA ILE A 70 -2.46 0.63 3.81
C ILE A 70 -2.78 0.59 2.31
N TYR A 71 -3.82 1.31 1.90
CA TYR A 71 -4.12 1.56 0.49
C TYR A 71 -3.47 2.87 0.05
N PHE A 72 -2.78 2.87 -1.09
CA PHE A 72 -2.10 4.04 -1.64
C PHE A 72 -2.79 4.62 -2.88
N GLY A 73 -3.96 4.11 -3.27
CA GLY A 73 -4.55 4.41 -4.57
C GLY A 73 -3.99 3.49 -5.67
N GLU A 74 -4.62 3.54 -6.85
CA GLU A 74 -4.19 2.82 -8.05
C GLU A 74 -3.97 1.31 -7.82
N ASP A 75 -4.82 0.71 -6.98
CA ASP A 75 -4.75 -0.71 -6.62
C ASP A 75 -3.42 -1.17 -6.01
N VAL A 76 -2.73 -0.23 -5.35
CA VAL A 76 -1.49 -0.48 -4.60
C VAL A 76 -1.79 -0.56 -3.10
N TYR A 77 -1.39 -1.67 -2.50
CA TYR A 77 -1.57 -1.96 -1.08
C TYR A 77 -0.24 -2.27 -0.41
N GLN A 78 -0.08 -1.91 0.86
CA GLN A 78 1.03 -2.33 1.71
C GLN A 78 0.49 -3.11 2.88
N PHE A 79 1.01 -4.31 3.07
CA PHE A 79 0.70 -5.16 4.22
C PHE A 79 1.84 -5.10 5.22
N GLY A 80 1.48 -5.16 6.49
CA GLY A 80 2.47 -5.27 7.55
C GLY A 80 1.84 -5.59 8.91
N PRO A 81 2.64 -5.63 9.97
CA PRO A 81 4.10 -5.53 9.97
C PRO A 81 4.77 -6.68 9.21
N GLU A 82 6.01 -6.48 8.76
CA GLU A 82 6.80 -7.57 8.19
C GLU A 82 7.19 -8.56 9.30
N ILE A 83 6.68 -9.78 9.22
CA ILE A 83 6.88 -10.85 10.19
C ILE A 83 7.05 -12.19 9.49
N LYS A 84 7.73 -13.13 10.15
CA LYS A 84 7.78 -14.53 9.70
C LYS A 84 6.49 -15.25 10.08
N VAL A 85 5.98 -16.04 9.15
CA VAL A 85 4.82 -16.93 9.31
C VAL A 85 5.25 -18.40 9.18
N ASN A 86 4.45 -19.31 9.75
CA ASN A 86 4.73 -20.75 9.75
C ASN A 86 4.26 -21.48 8.46
N GLY A 87 3.68 -20.76 7.51
CA GLY A 87 3.10 -21.27 6.29
C GLY A 87 2.67 -20.11 5.40
N SER A 88 1.61 -20.29 4.64
CA SER A 88 1.01 -19.24 3.80
C SER A 88 -0.25 -18.64 4.44
N PHE A 89 -0.62 -17.48 3.92
CA PHE A 89 -1.91 -16.84 4.12
C PHE A 89 -2.50 -16.48 2.76
N THR A 90 -3.79 -16.14 2.75
CA THR A 90 -4.52 -15.88 1.52
C THR A 90 -4.88 -14.41 1.41
N LEU A 91 -4.68 -13.86 0.21
CA LEU A 91 -5.24 -12.60 -0.23
C LEU A 91 -6.45 -12.88 -1.11
N TYR A 92 -7.53 -12.16 -0.89
CA TYR A 92 -8.71 -12.18 -1.74
C TYR A 92 -9.00 -10.77 -2.26
N PHE A 93 -9.11 -10.64 -3.57
CA PHE A 93 -9.53 -9.44 -4.29
C PHE A 93 -10.98 -9.60 -4.74
N ALA A 94 -11.90 -8.81 -4.20
CA ALA A 94 -13.32 -8.91 -4.55
C ALA A 94 -13.58 -8.54 -6.02
N SER A 95 -12.81 -7.59 -6.57
CA SER A 95 -12.75 -7.28 -7.99
C SER A 95 -11.54 -7.97 -8.61
N LYS A 96 -11.82 -9.07 -9.33
CA LYS A 96 -10.81 -9.97 -9.91
C LYS A 96 -9.77 -9.20 -10.74
N PRO A 97 -8.49 -9.17 -10.32
CA PRO A 97 -7.44 -8.54 -11.10
C PRO A 97 -7.03 -9.39 -12.30
N THR A 98 -6.43 -8.75 -13.30
CA THR A 98 -5.78 -9.41 -14.43
C THR A 98 -4.43 -9.99 -14.01
N GLU A 99 -3.67 -9.23 -13.22
CA GLU A 99 -2.36 -9.61 -12.69
C GLU A 99 -2.21 -9.14 -11.25
N VAL A 100 -1.50 -9.90 -10.43
CA VAL A 100 -1.12 -9.48 -9.08
C VAL A 100 0.38 -9.52 -8.96
N TRP A 101 0.97 -8.40 -8.55
CA TRP A 101 2.41 -8.26 -8.37
C TRP A 101 2.72 -8.00 -6.90
N THR A 102 3.82 -8.58 -6.41
CA THR A 102 4.36 -8.32 -5.07
C THR A 102 5.80 -7.86 -5.15
N PHE A 103 6.24 -7.08 -4.17
CA PHE A 103 7.62 -6.60 -4.11
C PHE A 103 8.48 -7.49 -3.22
N ILE A 104 9.42 -8.24 -3.81
CA ILE A 104 10.32 -9.16 -3.11
C ILE A 104 11.75 -8.74 -3.42
N GLN A 105 12.54 -8.48 -2.36
CA GLN A 105 13.99 -8.23 -2.46
C GLN A 105 14.41 -7.13 -3.47
N GLY A 106 13.56 -6.13 -3.69
CA GLY A 106 13.87 -5.02 -4.62
C GLY A 106 13.23 -5.15 -6.00
N GLU A 107 12.55 -6.26 -6.29
CA GLU A 107 11.95 -6.55 -7.59
C GLU A 107 10.45 -6.82 -7.48
N TRP A 108 9.73 -6.52 -8.56
CA TRP A 108 8.32 -6.87 -8.69
C TRP A 108 8.22 -8.27 -9.29
N VAL A 109 7.53 -9.16 -8.57
CA VAL A 109 7.29 -10.55 -8.97
C VAL A 109 5.80 -10.75 -9.13
N GLU A 110 5.40 -11.32 -10.27
CA GLU A 110 4.02 -11.69 -10.53
C GLU A 110 3.64 -12.94 -9.73
N LEU A 111 2.45 -12.93 -9.13
CA LEU A 111 1.90 -14.03 -8.37
C LEU A 111 0.74 -14.68 -9.13
N SER A 112 0.60 -15.99 -8.97
CA SER A 112 -0.56 -16.72 -9.48
C SER A 112 -1.82 -16.26 -8.76
N CYS A 113 -2.77 -15.68 -9.50
CA CYS A 113 -4.09 -15.32 -9.01
C CYS A 113 -5.15 -16.21 -9.66
N VAL A 114 -5.87 -16.99 -8.85
CA VAL A 114 -6.95 -17.85 -9.32
C VAL A 114 -8.25 -17.37 -8.68
N ASP A 115 -9.17 -16.87 -9.51
CA ASP A 115 -10.48 -16.36 -9.08
C ASP A 115 -10.43 -15.33 -7.94
N GLY A 116 -9.47 -14.40 -8.03
CA GLY A 116 -9.28 -13.34 -7.04
C GLY A 116 -8.48 -13.79 -5.81
N TYR A 117 -8.11 -15.06 -5.71
CA TYR A 117 -7.30 -15.58 -4.60
C TYR A 117 -5.81 -15.62 -4.97
N VAL A 118 -4.98 -15.20 -4.02
CA VAL A 118 -3.52 -15.34 -4.07
C VAL A 118 -3.06 -15.95 -2.76
N GLU A 119 -2.25 -17.00 -2.84
CA GLU A 119 -1.61 -17.61 -1.68
C GLU A 119 -0.16 -17.11 -1.60
N THR A 120 0.25 -16.64 -0.43
CA THR A 120 1.58 -16.03 -0.21
C THR A 120 1.99 -16.16 1.25
N ASP A 121 3.28 -16.08 1.54
CA ASP A 121 3.85 -16.05 2.89
C ASP A 121 4.56 -14.72 3.19
N HIS A 122 4.47 -13.77 2.27
CA HIS A 122 5.32 -12.57 2.27
C HIS A 122 4.53 -11.30 2.58
N PHE A 123 4.95 -10.57 3.61
CA PHE A 123 4.42 -9.24 3.92
C PHE A 123 5.17 -8.18 3.09
N SER A 124 4.47 -7.53 2.19
CA SER A 124 5.07 -6.50 1.33
C SER A 124 4.03 -5.57 0.71
N ARG A 125 4.47 -4.83 -0.30
CA ARG A 125 3.61 -4.10 -1.23
C ARG A 125 3.07 -5.04 -2.29
N TYR A 126 1.78 -4.92 -2.55
CA TYR A 126 1.06 -5.63 -3.58
C TYR A 126 0.42 -4.63 -4.54
N ARG A 127 0.36 -5.00 -5.82
CA ARG A 127 -0.33 -4.25 -6.86
C ARG A 127 -1.27 -5.20 -7.60
N ALA A 128 -2.56 -4.86 -7.61
CA ALA A 128 -3.55 -5.57 -8.41
C ALA A 128 -3.79 -4.78 -9.71
N CYS A 129 -3.36 -5.31 -10.85
CA CYS A 129 -3.64 -4.70 -12.15
C CYS A 129 -5.07 -5.04 -12.57
N ARG A 130 -5.81 -4.05 -13.07
CA ARG A 130 -7.16 -4.19 -13.62
C ARG A 130 -7.27 -3.48 -14.96
#